data_AF-A0A927GTK4-F1
#
_entry.id   AF-A0A927GTK4-F1
#
_cell.length_a   1.000
_cell.length_b   1.000
_cell.length_c   1.000
_cell.angle_alpha   90.00
_cell.angle_beta   90.00
_cell.angle_gamma   90.00
#
_symmetry.space_group_name_H-M   'P 1'
#
loop_
_entity.id
_entity.type
_entity.pdbx_description
1 polymer ?
#
loop_
_entity_poly.entity_id
_entity_poly.type
_entity_poly.pdbx_seq_one_letter_code
_entity_poly.pdbx_strand_id
1 'polypeptide(L)' 'MDTQWMAHLEGLRRKMIETATNKQSLLHRDVLRLSQALDRLIVKAQREQTAQMTPGKWNDQAQRELQPR' A
#
# COMPACT_ATOMS: atom_id res chain seq x y z
N MET A 1 -8.26 -1.64 7.95
CA MET A 1 -7.62 -0.58 7.15
C MET A 1 -8.12 0.75 7.66
N ASP A 2 -7.30 1.45 8.42
CA ASP A 2 -7.67 2.72 9.04
C ASP A 2 -8.00 3.77 7.98
N THR A 3 -9.19 4.37 8.09
CA THR A 3 -9.68 5.44 7.19
C THR A 3 -8.70 6.62 7.13
N GLN A 4 -8.00 6.88 8.23
CA GLN A 4 -6.97 7.91 8.32
C GLN A 4 -5.74 7.60 7.45
N TRP A 5 -5.36 6.34 7.33
CA TRP A 5 -4.22 5.89 6.52
C TRP A 5 -4.51 6.04 5.03
N MET A 6 -5.72 5.63 4.61
CA MET A 6 -6.21 5.80 3.24
C MET A 6 -6.25 7.28 2.84
N ALA A 7 -6.74 8.16 3.73
CA ALA A 7 -6.75 9.60 3.49
C ALA A 7 -5.34 10.19 3.35
N HIS A 8 -4.38 9.70 4.13
CA HIS A 8 -2.99 10.14 4.05
C HIS A 8 -2.32 9.71 2.72
N LEU A 9 -2.56 8.47 2.29
CA LEU A 9 -2.12 7.94 0.98
C LEU A 9 -2.66 8.78 -0.18
N GLU A 10 -3.97 9.06 -0.18
CA GLU A 10 -4.60 9.86 -1.25
C GLU A 10 -4.07 11.30 -1.27
N GLY A 11 -3.80 11.87 -0.09
CA GLY A 11 -3.19 13.20 0.04
C GLY A 11 -1.78 13.28 -0.57
N LEU A 12 -0.93 12.27 -0.33
CA LEU A 12 0.41 12.20 -0.92
C LEU A 12 0.35 11.98 -2.43
N ARG A 13 -0.55 11.11 -2.89
CA ARG A 13 -0.79 10.88 -4.33
C ARG A 13 -1.20 12.17 -5.03
N ARG A 14 -2.13 12.94 -4.45
CA ARG A 14 -2.59 14.22 -5.02
C ARG A 14 -1.44 15.22 -5.16
N LYS A 15 -0.62 15.39 -4.11
CA LYS A 15 0.56 16.27 -4.15
C LYS A 15 1.57 15.86 -5.20
N MET A 16 1.78 14.56 -5.38
CA MET A 16 2.68 14.02 -6.40
C MET A 16 2.20 14.38 -7.81
N ILE A 17 0.90 14.16 -8.09
CA ILE A 17 0.28 14.50 -9.37
C ILE A 17 0.36 16.01 -9.60
N GLU A 18 -0.03 16.83 -8.64
CA GLU A 18 0.01 18.29 -8.73
C GLU A 18 1.43 18.80 -9.02
N THR A 19 2.44 18.29 -8.31
CA THR A 19 3.83 18.69 -8.50
C THR A 19 4.34 18.27 -9.88
N ALA A 20 4.01 17.05 -10.32
CA ALA A 20 4.39 16.55 -11.65
C ALA A 20 3.72 17.32 -12.78
N THR A 21 2.45 17.67 -12.62
CA THR A 21 1.70 18.51 -13.57
C THR A 21 2.27 19.91 -13.63
N ASN A 22 2.53 20.54 -12.48
CA ASN A 22 3.08 21.90 -12.40
C ASN A 22 4.52 22.00 -12.93
N LYS A 23 5.34 20.96 -12.73
CA LYS A 23 6.73 20.90 -13.21
C LYS A 23 6.87 20.25 -14.57
N GLN A 24 5.77 19.73 -15.13
CA GLN A 24 5.71 18.93 -16.37
C GLN A 24 6.77 17.81 -16.41
N SER A 25 7.12 17.26 -15.24
CA SER A 25 8.19 16.27 -15.13
C SER A 25 8.02 15.41 -13.89
N LEU A 26 8.01 14.09 -14.11
CA LEU A 26 7.99 13.09 -13.05
C LEU A 26 9.38 12.83 -12.45
N LEU A 27 10.44 13.34 -13.09
CA LEU A 27 11.83 13.21 -12.63
C LEU A 27 12.24 14.31 -11.64
N HIS A 28 11.34 15.26 -11.35
CA HIS A 28 11.62 16.32 -10.41
C HIS A 28 11.84 15.73 -9.01
N ARG A 29 12.88 16.21 -8.32
CA ARG A 29 13.30 15.72 -7.00
C ARG A 29 12.15 15.64 -5.99
N ASP A 30 11.24 16.60 -6.02
CA ASP A 30 10.09 16.62 -5.11
C ASP A 30 9.05 15.54 -5.44
N VAL A 31 8.81 15.25 -6.73
CA VAL A 31 7.94 14.15 -7.17
C VAL A 31 8.55 12.82 -6.74
N LEU A 32 9.87 12.64 -6.93
CA LEU A 32 10.58 11.45 -6.49
C LEU A 32 10.51 11.25 -4.96
N ARG A 33 10.68 12.33 -4.17
CA ARG A 33 10.55 12.25 -2.71
C ARG A 33 9.14 11.89 -2.27
N LEU A 34 8.11 12.43 -2.94
CA LEU A 34 6.71 12.10 -2.68
C LEU A 34 6.40 10.64 -3.02
N SER A 35 6.86 10.13 -4.16
CA SER A 35 6.74 8.71 -4.54
C SER A 35 7.38 7.80 -3.50
N GLN A 36 8.62 8.08 -3.10
CA GLN A 36 9.32 7.28 -2.09
C GLN A 36 8.64 7.29 -0.72
N ALA A 37 8.01 8.41 -0.35
CA ALA A 37 7.21 8.46 0.88
C ALA A 37 5.97 7.58 0.77
N LEU A 38 5.30 7.58 -0.39
CA LEU A 38 4.17 6.72 -0.69
C LEU A 38 4.55 5.23 -0.62
N ASP A 39 5.67 4.85 -1.24
CA ASP A 39 6.16 3.48 -1.28
C ASP A 39 6.42 2.92 0.13
N ARG A 40 7.01 3.74 1.02
CA ARG A 40 7.23 3.35 2.42
C ARG A 40 5.92 3.08 3.16
N LEU A 41 4.88 3.86 2.89
CA LEU A 41 3.57 3.67 3.51
C LEU A 41 2.89 2.40 2.97
N ILE A 42 2.98 2.14 1.66
CA ILE A 42 2.44 0.92 1.06
C ILE A 42 3.09 -0.32 1.67
N VAL A 43 4.43 -0.34 1.77
CA VAL A 43 5.16 -1.47 2.37
C VAL A 43 4.80 -1.65 3.84
N LYS A 44 4.63 -0.56 4.60
CA LYS A 44 4.19 -0.65 6.01
C LYS A 44 2.80 -1.25 6.12
N ALA A 45 1.84 -0.79 5.31
CA ALA A 45 0.48 -1.31 5.30
C ALA A 45 0.40 -2.78 4.84
N GLN A 46 1.25 -3.18 3.90
CA GLN A 46 1.36 -4.58 3.47
C GLN A 46 1.93 -5.46 4.58
N ARG A 47 2.98 -5.00 5.28
CA ARG A 47 3.56 -5.71 6.43
C ARG A 47 2.54 -5.90 7.55
N GLU A 48 1.77 -4.87 7.86
CA GLU A 48 0.70 -4.93 8.85
C GLU A 48 -0.42 -5.91 8.43
N GLN A 49 -0.77 -5.98 7.15
CA GLN A 49 -1.71 -7.00 6.64
C GLN A 49 -1.15 -8.42 6.78
N THR A 50 0.11 -8.65 6.41
CA THR A 50 0.75 -9.95 6.56
C THR A 50 0.94 -10.35 8.02
N ALA A 51 1.15 -9.40 8.93
CA ALA A 51 1.24 -9.68 10.37
C ALA A 51 -0.13 -10.01 10.99
N GLN A 52 -1.22 -9.45 10.46
CA GLN A 52 -2.59 -9.78 10.85
C GLN A 52 -3.08 -11.11 10.24
N MET A 53 -2.44 -11.59 9.17
CA MET A 53 -2.61 -12.95 8.66
C MET A 53 -1.69 -13.90 9.44
N THR A 54 -2.22 -14.47 10.52
CA THR A 54 -1.54 -15.51 11.31
C THR A 54 -1.07 -16.67 10.41
N PRO A 55 0.19 -17.13 10.53
CA PRO A 55 0.67 -18.33 9.86
C PRO A 55 0.01 -19.54 10.53
N GLY A 56 -1.12 -19.97 9.98
CA GLY A 56 -1.94 -21.06 10.52
C GLY A 56 -3.29 -21.16 9.83
N LYS A 57 -3.91 -20.02 9.47
CA LYS A 57 -5.19 -20.02 8.73
C LYS A 57 -5.10 -20.56 7.30
N TRP A 58 -3.90 -20.51 6.70
CA TRP A 58 -3.67 -21.07 5.37
C TRP A 58 -3.81 -22.60 5.34
N ASN A 59 -3.39 -23.31 6.40
CA ASN A 59 -3.51 -24.77 6.44
C ASN A 59 -4.96 -25.22 6.65
N ASP A 60 -5.72 -24.57 7.54
CA ASP A 60 -7.14 -24.91 7.79
C ASP A 60 -8.06 -24.63 6.61
N GLN A 61 -7.70 -23.66 5.76
CA GLN A 61 -8.49 -23.29 4.60
C GLN A 61 -8.14 -24.18 3.39
N ALA A 62 -6.85 -24.42 3.14
CA ALA A 62 -6.41 -25.36 2.11
C ALA A 62 -6.87 -26.82 2.40
N GLN A 63 -6.91 -27.24 3.67
CA GLN A 63 -7.42 -28.56 4.06
C GLN A 63 -8.93 -28.73 3.92
N ARG A 64 -9.71 -27.63 3.93
CA ARG A 64 -11.16 -27.67 3.70
C ARG A 64 -11.52 -27.77 2.23
N GLU A 65 -10.72 -27.19 1.35
CA GLU A 65 -10.96 -27.22 -0.10
C GLU A 65 -10.50 -28.53 -0.76
N LEU A 66 -9.63 -29.30 -0.09
CA LEU A 66 -9.12 -30.59 -0.56
C LEU A 66 -9.92 -31.81 -0.06
N GLN A 67 -10.98 -31.63 0.74
CA GLN A 67 -11.86 -32.73 1.15
C GLN A 67 -13.07 -32.81 0.22
N PRO A 68 -13.19 -33.84 -0.64
CA PRO A 68 -14.40 -34.07 -1.42
C PRO A 68 -15.54 -34.49 -0.48
N ARG A 69 -16.74 -33.95 -0.75
CA ARG A 69 -18.01 -34.38 -0.13
C ARG A 69 -18.36 -35.81 -0.51
#